data_AF-A0A4P1RY40-F1
#
_entry.id   AF-A0A4P1RY40-F1
#
_cell.length_a   1.000
_cell.length_b   1.000
_cell.length_c   1.000
_cell.angle_alpha   90.00
_cell.angle_beta   90.00
_cell.angle_gamma   90.00
#
_symmetry.space_group_name_H-M   'P 1'
#
loop_
_entity.id
_entity.type
_entity.pdbx_description
1 polymer ?
#
loop_
_entity_poly.entity_id
_entity_poly.type
_entity_poly.pdbx_seq_one_letter_code
_entity_poly.pdbx_strand_id
1 'polypeptide(L)'
;MKKVVSIAIALAFVLGVTMVMAATAPEKVTLKANPKKVVEFNHKLHSDQFKCEVCHHTWDKKGEPQACLTCHKKKAGDAPKYFKAFHDRKSNHSCVGCHKNLAKDGKKTGPTKCAKCHVKK
;
A
#
# COMPACT_ATOMS: atom_id res chain seq x y z
N MET A 1 -61.07 -25.52 -22.69
CA MET A 1 -60.02 -26.55 -22.64
C MET A 1 -59.38 -26.65 -24.03
N LYS A 2 -58.04 -26.64 -24.07
CA LYS A 2 -57.12 -26.68 -25.24
C LYS A 2 -56.46 -25.34 -25.63
N LYS A 3 -55.17 -25.28 -25.27
CA LYS A 3 -54.01 -24.75 -26.02
C LYS A 3 -53.97 -23.26 -26.37
N VAL A 4 -53.17 -22.52 -25.60
CA VAL A 4 -52.27 -21.41 -26.01
C VAL A 4 -51.46 -21.08 -24.74
N VAL A 5 -50.15 -20.88 -24.67
CA VAL A 5 -49.00 -20.83 -25.57
C VAL A 5 -47.81 -20.95 -24.60
N SER A 6 -46.94 -21.94 -24.78
CA SER A 6 -45.60 -21.92 -24.18
C SER A 6 -44.79 -20.81 -24.86
N ILE A 7 -44.03 -20.01 -24.11
CA ILE A 7 -42.96 -19.03 -24.47
C ILE A 7 -43.11 -17.90 -23.43
N ALA A 8 -42.12 -17.38 -22.72
CA ALA A 8 -40.73 -17.69 -22.44
C ALA A 8 -40.31 -16.66 -21.36
N ILE A 9 -39.09 -16.82 -20.87
CA ILE A 9 -38.29 -15.78 -20.19
C ILE A 9 -38.55 -15.67 -18.69
N ALA A 10 -37.86 -16.56 -17.99
CA ALA A 10 -37.20 -16.25 -16.74
C ALA A 10 -36.49 -14.88 -16.83
N LEU A 11 -37.01 -13.88 -16.11
CA LEU A 11 -36.26 -12.68 -15.74
C LEU A 11 -35.73 -12.88 -14.31
N ALA A 12 -34.78 -13.81 -14.22
CA ALA A 12 -33.75 -13.76 -13.20
C ALA A 12 -32.80 -12.59 -13.54
N PHE A 13 -32.18 -12.02 -12.50
CA PHE A 13 -31.23 -10.90 -12.54
C PHE A 13 -31.90 -9.56 -12.91
N VAL A 14 -31.80 -8.49 -12.13
CA VAL A 14 -30.57 -7.91 -11.61
C VAL A 14 -30.89 -7.21 -10.28
N LEU A 15 -30.66 -7.90 -9.16
CA LEU A 15 -30.36 -7.20 -7.90
C LEU A 15 -28.98 -6.60 -8.09
N GLY A 16 -28.94 -5.33 -8.50
CA GLY A 16 -27.74 -4.52 -8.62
C GLY A 16 -27.12 -4.25 -7.25
N VAL A 17 -26.61 -5.30 -6.60
CA VAL A 17 -25.66 -5.15 -5.52
C VAL A 17 -24.34 -4.80 -6.19
N THR A 18 -24.12 -3.51 -6.44
CA THR A 18 -22.76 -3.02 -6.64
C THR A 18 -22.05 -3.20 -5.29
N MET A 19 -21.50 -4.39 -5.07
CA MET A 19 -20.52 -4.63 -4.02
C MET A 19 -19.33 -3.75 -4.36
N VAL A 20 -19.28 -2.58 -3.73
CA VAL A 20 -18.07 -1.78 -3.64
C VAL A 20 -17.09 -2.62 -2.84
N MET A 21 -16.23 -3.37 -3.53
CA MET A 21 -15.12 -4.05 -2.89
C MET A 21 -14.21 -2.95 -2.35
N ALA A 22 -14.32 -2.67 -1.05
CA ALA A 22 -13.34 -1.84 -0.37
C ALA A 22 -11.99 -2.56 -0.51
N ALA A 23 -11.07 -1.99 -1.29
CA ALA A 23 -9.74 -2.53 -1.48
C ALA A 23 -9.02 -2.52 -0.13
N THR A 24 -8.94 -3.68 0.52
CA THR A 24 -8.17 -3.87 1.75
C THR A 24 -6.69 -3.98 1.41
N ALA A 25 -5.82 -3.32 2.18
CA ALA A 25 -4.38 -3.39 1.94
C ALA A 25 -3.85 -4.83 2.08
N PRO A 26 -2.91 -5.27 1.23
CA PRO A 26 -2.28 -6.58 1.37
C PRO A 26 -1.48 -6.64 2.66
N GLU A 27 -1.59 -7.72 3.44
CA GLU A 27 -0.94 -7.79 4.76
C GLU A 27 0.57 -7.54 4.68
N LYS A 28 1.25 -8.15 3.71
CA LYS A 28 2.69 -7.98 3.48
C LYS A 28 2.98 -7.75 2.00
N VAL A 29 3.96 -6.91 1.72
CA VAL A 29 4.51 -6.71 0.37
C VAL A 29 6.02 -6.64 0.42
N THR A 30 6.66 -7.04 -0.67
CA THR A 30 8.11 -7.02 -0.79
C THR A 30 8.58 -5.76 -1.52
N LEU A 31 9.35 -4.91 -0.84
CA LEU A 31 10.00 -3.75 -1.44
C LEU A 31 11.36 -4.17 -2.02
N LYS A 32 11.41 -4.34 -3.35
CA LYS A 32 12.60 -4.79 -4.10
C LYS A 32 13.19 -3.69 -4.97
N ALA A 33 13.61 -2.58 -4.36
CA ALA A 33 14.32 -1.50 -5.08
C ALA A 33 15.74 -1.90 -5.51
N ASN A 34 16.34 -2.87 -4.80
CA ASN A 34 17.64 -3.46 -5.09
C ASN A 34 17.56 -4.98 -4.81
N PRO A 35 17.95 -5.86 -5.76
CA PRO A 35 17.89 -7.31 -5.57
C PRO A 35 18.61 -7.84 -4.33
N LYS A 36 19.67 -7.15 -3.88
CA LYS A 36 20.50 -7.55 -2.73
C LYS A 36 20.03 -6.95 -1.40
N LYS A 37 19.06 -6.03 -1.42
CA LYS A 37 18.61 -5.25 -0.25
C LYS A 37 17.08 -5.20 -0.22
N VAL A 38 16.48 -6.38 -0.17
CA VAL A 38 15.03 -6.55 -0.09
C VAL A 38 14.54 -6.22 1.32
N VAL A 39 13.35 -5.62 1.41
CA VAL A 39 12.67 -5.36 2.69
C VAL A 39 11.25 -5.90 2.57
N GLU A 40 10.82 -6.71 3.53
CA GLU A 40 9.41 -7.08 3.68
C GLU A 40 8.71 -5.96 4.45
N PHE A 41 7.67 -5.39 3.85
CA PHE A 41 6.83 -4.38 4.47
C PHE A 41 5.51 -5.02 4.90
N ASN A 42 5.06 -4.73 6.12
CA ASN A 42 3.81 -5.25 6.65
C ASN A 42 2.80 -4.11 6.74
N HIS A 43 1.79 -4.07 5.86
CA HIS A 43 0.76 -3.03 5.90
C HIS A 43 -0.02 -3.10 7.20
N LYS A 44 -0.39 -4.29 7.68
CA LYS A 44 -1.22 -4.43 8.89
C LYS A 44 -0.63 -3.69 10.10
N LEU A 45 0.68 -3.79 10.31
CA LEU A 45 1.36 -3.09 11.40
C LEU A 45 1.30 -1.56 11.30
N HIS A 46 1.12 -1.02 10.08
CA HIS A 46 1.10 0.41 9.81
C HIS A 46 -0.32 0.95 9.62
N SER A 47 -1.20 0.24 8.90
CA SER A 47 -2.58 0.66 8.61
C SER A 47 -3.45 0.73 9.86
N ASP A 48 -3.15 -0.08 10.88
CA ASP A 48 -3.84 -0.02 12.18
C ASP A 48 -3.51 1.27 12.96
N GLN A 49 -2.46 2.01 12.56
CA GLN A 49 -1.95 3.18 13.28
C GLN A 49 -1.91 4.46 12.44
N PHE A 50 -1.83 4.34 11.12
CA PHE A 50 -1.61 5.46 10.20
C PHE A 50 -2.57 5.39 9.02
N LYS A 51 -3.03 6.56 8.58
CA LYS A 51 -3.83 6.70 7.36
C LYS A 51 -3.01 6.30 6.13
N CYS A 52 -3.65 5.68 5.14
CA CYS A 52 -3.01 5.20 3.91
C CYS A 52 -2.23 6.31 3.19
N GLU A 53 -2.74 7.54 3.22
CA GLU A 53 -2.22 8.73 2.56
C GLU A 53 -0.91 9.23 3.18
N VAL A 54 -0.53 8.77 4.38
CA VAL A 54 0.78 9.08 4.95
C VAL A 54 1.90 8.50 4.09
N CYS A 55 1.68 7.31 3.53
CA CYS A 55 2.64 6.62 2.67
C CYS A 55 2.26 6.77 1.19
N HIS A 56 0.98 6.55 0.85
CA HIS A 56 0.43 6.78 -0.48
C HIS A 56 0.08 8.26 -0.64
N HIS A 57 1.09 9.11 -0.52
CA HIS A 57 0.96 10.57 -0.39
C HIS A 57 0.49 11.30 -1.66
N THR A 58 0.24 10.57 -2.74
CA THR A 58 -0.37 11.08 -3.98
C THR A 58 -1.69 10.39 -4.30
N TRP A 59 -2.17 9.49 -3.44
CA TRP A 59 -3.39 8.75 -3.68
C TRP A 59 -4.61 9.62 -3.38
N ASP A 60 -5.48 9.75 -4.37
CA ASP A 60 -6.73 10.51 -4.31
C ASP A 60 -7.88 9.72 -3.67
N LYS A 61 -7.57 8.54 -3.10
CA LYS A 61 -8.52 7.58 -2.50
C LYS A 61 -9.45 6.92 -3.52
N LYS A 62 -9.15 7.05 -4.81
CA LYS A 62 -9.88 6.37 -5.87
C LYS A 62 -9.04 5.21 -6.39
N GLY A 63 -9.67 4.05 -6.48
CA GLY A 63 -9.00 2.83 -6.92
C GLY A 63 -7.80 2.44 -6.05
N GLU A 64 -6.93 1.59 -6.60
CA GLU A 64 -5.73 1.14 -5.89
C GLU A 64 -4.60 2.19 -5.97
N PRO A 65 -3.87 2.43 -4.88
CA PRO A 65 -2.73 3.33 -4.92
C PRO A 65 -1.57 2.73 -5.71
N GLN A 66 -0.78 3.60 -6.34
CA GLN A 66 0.42 3.17 -7.06
C GLN A 66 1.53 2.71 -6.11
N ALA A 67 2.32 1.72 -6.57
CA ALA A 67 3.52 1.28 -5.88
C ALA A 67 4.60 2.39 -5.83
N CYS A 68 5.33 2.47 -4.73
CA CYS A 68 6.32 3.53 -4.52
C CYS A 68 7.36 3.63 -5.65
N LEU A 69 7.81 2.47 -6.16
CA LEU A 69 8.86 2.39 -7.18
C LEU A 69 8.39 2.75 -8.59
N THR A 70 7.09 2.97 -8.80
CA THR A 70 6.56 3.53 -10.04
C THR A 70 7.13 4.92 -10.30
N CYS A 71 7.26 5.74 -9.25
CA CYS A 71 7.82 7.09 -9.33
C CYS A 71 9.21 7.18 -8.69
N HIS A 72 9.41 6.58 -7.52
CA HIS A 72 10.68 6.62 -6.79
C HIS A 72 11.68 5.61 -7.36
N LYS A 73 12.28 5.94 -8.50
CA LYS A 73 13.22 5.08 -9.23
C LYS A 73 14.67 5.22 -8.72
N LYS A 74 15.60 4.48 -9.33
CA LYS A 74 17.05 4.58 -9.04
C LYS A 74 17.63 5.92 -9.49
N LYS A 75 17.22 6.39 -10.66
CA LYS A 75 17.51 7.73 -11.16
C LYS A 75 16.40 8.67 -10.68
N ALA A 76 16.75 9.90 -10.36
CA ALA A 76 15.76 10.91 -10.02
C ALA A 76 15.00 11.30 -11.29
N GLY A 77 13.72 11.63 -11.12
CA GLY A 77 12.89 12.31 -12.11
C GLY A 77 12.03 13.31 -11.36
N ASP A 78 10.72 13.32 -11.64
CA ASP A 78 9.74 14.15 -10.92
C ASP A 78 9.61 13.78 -9.43
N ALA A 79 10.07 12.56 -9.07
CA ALA A 79 10.14 12.09 -7.71
C ALA A 79 11.59 11.84 -7.26
N PRO A 80 11.89 12.00 -5.96
CA PRO A 80 13.20 11.66 -5.41
C PRO A 80 13.51 10.17 -5.59
N LYS A 81 14.80 9.84 -5.67
CA LYS A 81 15.28 8.45 -5.75
C LYS A 81 14.73 7.59 -4.61
N TYR A 82 14.51 6.30 -4.84
CA TYR A 82 14.02 5.36 -3.80
C TYR A 82 14.81 5.45 -2.50
N PHE A 83 16.12 5.67 -2.58
CA PHE A 83 16.95 5.72 -1.38
C PHE A 83 16.52 6.88 -0.47
N LYS A 84 16.34 8.08 -1.04
CA LYS A 84 15.86 9.25 -0.29
C LYS A 84 14.41 9.03 0.15
N ALA A 85 13.54 8.53 -0.73
CA ALA A 85 12.14 8.27 -0.41
C ALA A 85 11.98 7.39 0.85
N PHE A 86 12.83 6.38 1.04
CA PHE A 86 12.73 5.47 2.18
C PHE A 86 13.61 5.85 3.39
N HIS A 87 14.71 6.59 3.19
CA HIS A 87 15.72 6.83 4.23
C HIS A 87 15.84 8.29 4.68
N ASP A 88 15.08 9.23 4.11
CA ASP A 88 15.18 10.63 4.51
C ASP A 88 14.73 10.85 5.96
N ARG A 89 15.71 11.07 6.84
CA ARG A 89 15.50 11.26 8.29
C ARG A 89 14.64 12.47 8.65
N LYS A 90 14.39 13.38 7.70
CA LYS A 90 13.58 14.59 7.91
C LYS A 90 12.14 14.43 7.42
N SER A 91 11.83 13.37 6.67
CA SER A 91 10.49 13.17 6.10
C SER A 91 9.71 12.14 6.90
N ASN A 92 8.48 12.48 7.28
CA ASN A 92 7.53 11.53 7.88
C ASN A 92 6.93 10.55 6.86
N HIS A 93 7.12 10.78 5.56
CA HIS A 93 6.76 9.81 4.51
C HIS A 93 7.84 8.74 4.31
N SER A 94 9.05 8.95 4.85
CA SER A 94 10.11 7.96 4.78
C SER A 94 10.06 7.00 5.97
N CYS A 95 10.43 5.75 5.73
CA CYS A 95 10.44 4.71 6.76
C CYS A 95 11.36 5.11 7.92
N VAL A 96 12.59 5.52 7.60
CA VAL A 96 13.60 5.86 8.62
C VAL A 96 13.25 7.17 9.34
N GLY A 97 12.71 8.16 8.62
CA GLY A 97 12.33 9.45 9.20
C GLY A 97 11.21 9.29 10.20
N CYS A 98 10.09 8.66 9.80
CA CYS A 98 8.97 8.38 10.70
C CYS A 98 9.42 7.56 11.91
N HIS A 99 10.15 6.44 11.70
CA HIS A 99 10.59 5.62 12.83
C HIS A 99 11.53 6.37 13.79
N LYS A 100 12.43 7.20 13.28
CA LYS A 100 13.32 7.99 14.13
C LYS A 100 12.57 9.09 14.89
N ASN A 101 11.57 9.71 14.28
CA ASN A 101 10.78 10.74 14.94
C ASN A 101 9.95 10.13 16.07
N LEU A 102 9.27 9.01 15.82
CA LEU A 102 8.55 8.28 16.86
C LEU A 102 9.49 7.81 17.99
N ALA A 103 10.68 7.31 17.66
CA ALA A 103 11.67 6.91 18.67
C ALA A 103 12.11 8.09 19.56
N LYS A 104 12.34 9.27 18.98
CA LYS A 104 12.71 10.47 19.72
C LYS A 104 11.58 10.93 20.64
N ASP A 105 10.34 10.78 20.21
CA ASP A 105 9.14 11.09 21.00
C ASP A 105 8.88 10.05 22.10
N GLY A 106 9.71 9.02 22.26
CA GLY A 106 9.49 7.93 23.21
C GLY A 106 8.31 7.01 22.85
N LYS A 107 7.82 7.08 21.61
CA LYS A 107 6.69 6.27 21.13
C LYS A 107 7.16 4.91 20.63
N LYS A 108 6.28 3.92 20.72
CA LYS A 108 6.49 2.62 20.07
C LYS A 108 6.69 2.84 18.57
N THR A 109 7.71 2.21 18.01
CA THR A 109 8.07 2.41 16.61
C THR A 109 8.76 1.20 16.01
N GLY A 110 8.87 1.21 14.69
CA GLY A 110 9.56 0.19 13.93
C GLY A 110 11.09 0.33 13.95
N PRO A 111 11.80 -0.56 13.24
CA PRO A 111 13.26 -0.58 13.23
C PRO A 111 13.89 0.68 12.65
N THR A 112 14.97 1.15 13.30
CA THR A 112 15.79 2.30 12.84
C THR A 112 17.21 1.91 12.44
N LYS A 113 17.62 0.66 12.72
CA LYS A 113 18.95 0.11 12.37
C LYS A 113 18.89 -0.61 11.03
N CYS A 114 19.91 -0.41 10.19
CA CYS A 114 19.94 -0.93 8.81
C CYS A 114 19.64 -2.43 8.71
N ALA A 115 20.27 -3.25 9.56
CA ALA A 115 20.14 -4.72 9.54
C ALA A 115 18.78 -5.24 10.06
N LYS A 116 17.98 -4.39 10.69
CA LYS A 116 16.64 -4.77 11.18
C LYS A 116 15.56 -4.63 10.11
N CYS A 117 15.79 -3.79 9.09
CA CYS A 117 14.95 -3.74 7.89
C CYS A 117 15.54 -4.60 6.76
N HIS A 118 16.86 -4.52 6.55
CA HIS A 118 17.59 -5.28 5.54
C HIS A 118 18.18 -6.55 6.15
N VAL A 119 17.30 -7.47 6.52
CA VAL A 119 17.71 -8.77 7.08
C VAL A 119 18.47 -9.53 5.99
N LYS A 120 19.71 -9.93 6.29
CA LYS A 120 20.44 -10.87 5.43
C LYS A 120 19.70 -12.20 5.51
N LYS A 121 19.18 -12.66 4.38
CA LYS A 121 18.73 -14.05 4.24
C LYS A 121 19.95 -14.94 4.09
#